data_AF-A0A927VFZ7-F1
#
_entry.id   AF-A0A927VFZ7-F1
#
_cell.length_a   1.000
_cell.length_b   1.000
_cell.length_c   1.000
_cell.angle_alpha   90.00
_cell.angle_beta   90.00
_cell.angle_gamma   90.00
#
_symmetry.space_group_name_H-M   'P 1'
#
loop_
_entity.id
_entity.type
_entity.pdbx_description
1 polymer ?
#
loop_
_entity_poly.entity_id
_entity_poly.type
_entity_poly.pdbx_seq_one_letter_code
_entity_poly.pdbx_strand_id
1 'polypeptide(L)'
;MNPFEQEIRRWLESQPWYQWFQNRKHHKNTGKVKTGKPFLQWMKWLLIVYLVLIVVNFFNGTLVLDLSLNAFGVLLTFFLVSMVISVLYAYKPARIAAIGAVILYLGLMAYSSPLFNYQAHRNLIGEIKEVGFSEQMDYIDLEQVPIIDEALADKLADKKLGDIPSLGSQVRVGSMSLQNVDGQLYYVAPLEHTSVLKWLFNQTTPGYVKVSATDVDDVELV
;
A
#
# COMPACT_ATOMS: atom_id res chain seq x y z
N MET A 1 -42.91 -54.95 24.27
CA MET A 1 -42.35 -55.38 22.98
C MET A 1 -42.70 -56.84 22.82
N ASN A 2 -43.42 -57.19 21.77
CA ASN A 2 -43.96 -58.55 21.63
C ASN A 2 -42.82 -59.57 21.44
N PRO A 3 -42.96 -60.84 21.88
CA PRO A 3 -41.93 -61.87 21.69
C PRO A 3 -41.50 -62.01 20.22
N PHE A 4 -42.47 -61.88 19.32
CA PHE A 4 -42.29 -61.90 17.86
C PHE A 4 -41.38 -60.78 17.34
N GLU A 5 -41.51 -59.56 17.88
CA GLU A 5 -40.67 -58.43 17.46
C GLU A 5 -39.22 -58.61 17.89
N GLN A 6 -38.97 -59.26 19.03
CA GLN A 6 -37.61 -59.54 19.49
C GLN A 6 -36.90 -60.57 18.61
N GLU A 7 -37.65 -61.51 18.06
CA GLU A 7 -37.11 -62.56 17.19
C GLU A 7 -36.77 -62.00 15.81
N ILE A 8 -37.63 -61.17 15.24
CA ILE A 8 -37.35 -60.42 13.99
C ILE A 8 -36.13 -59.53 14.16
N ARG A 9 -36.01 -58.84 15.30
CA ARG A 9 -34.86 -57.97 15.56
C ARG A 9 -33.55 -58.75 15.66
N ARG A 10 -33.56 -59.89 16.36
CA ARG A 10 -32.41 -60.81 16.43
C ARG A 10 -32.04 -61.38 15.06
N TRP A 11 -33.03 -61.74 14.25
CA TRP A 11 -32.82 -62.21 12.88
C TRP A 11 -32.24 -61.11 11.99
N LEU A 12 -32.71 -59.86 12.11
CA LEU A 12 -32.15 -58.72 11.37
C LEU A 12 -30.70 -58.43 11.79
N GLU A 13 -30.40 -58.42 13.09
CA GLU A 13 -29.06 -58.13 13.60
C GLU A 13 -28.00 -59.18 13.20
N SER A 14 -28.41 -60.41 12.89
CA SER A 14 -27.52 -61.45 12.37
C SER A 14 -27.19 -61.31 10.88
N GLN A 15 -27.95 -60.50 10.12
CA GLN A 15 -27.72 -60.37 8.68
C GLN A 15 -26.57 -59.40 8.35
N PRO A 16 -25.64 -59.76 7.44
CA PRO A 16 -24.52 -58.91 7.05
C PRO A 16 -24.95 -57.56 6.45
N TRP A 17 -26.04 -57.55 5.68
CA TRP A 17 -26.55 -56.34 5.03
C TRP A 17 -27.16 -55.35 6.04
N TYR A 18 -27.75 -55.84 7.13
CA TYR A 18 -28.34 -55.01 8.17
C TYR A 18 -27.26 -54.36 9.04
N GLN A 19 -26.22 -55.12 9.40
CA GLN A 19 -24.99 -54.61 10.02
C GLN A 19 -24.35 -53.51 9.15
N TRP A 20 -24.21 -53.76 7.85
CA TRP A 20 -23.70 -52.79 6.88
C TRP A 20 -24.55 -51.52 6.81
N PHE A 21 -25.87 -51.64 6.86
CA PHE A 21 -26.80 -50.51 6.80
C PHE A 21 -26.75 -49.66 8.08
N GLN A 22 -26.69 -50.30 9.25
CA GLN A 22 -26.52 -49.64 10.54
C GLN A 22 -25.17 -48.93 10.63
N ASN A 23 -24.09 -49.56 10.14
CA ASN A 23 -22.76 -48.97 10.13
C ASN A 23 -22.69 -47.71 9.24
N ARG A 24 -23.36 -47.72 8.08
CA ARG A 24 -23.53 -46.53 7.23
C ARG A 24 -24.36 -45.42 7.90
N LYS A 25 -25.37 -45.78 8.69
CA LYS A 25 -26.18 -44.81 9.44
C LYS A 25 -25.35 -44.12 10.52
N HIS A 26 -24.48 -44.85 11.21
CA HIS A 26 -23.53 -44.28 12.16
C HIS A 26 -22.54 -43.31 11.50
N HIS A 27 -21.97 -43.68 10.34
CA HIS A 27 -21.10 -42.77 9.58
C HIS A 27 -21.80 -41.48 9.09
N LYS A 28 -23.11 -41.53 8.80
CA LYS A 28 -23.88 -40.33 8.43
C LYS A 28 -24.27 -39.45 9.64
N ASN A 29 -24.26 -40.00 10.85
CA ASN A 29 -24.61 -39.30 12.09
C ASN A 29 -23.40 -38.78 12.88
N THR A 30 -22.17 -39.23 12.59
CA THR A 30 -20.94 -38.62 13.10
C THR A 30 -20.68 -37.30 12.38
N GLY A 31 -21.33 -36.24 12.86
CA GLY A 31 -21.02 -34.86 12.50
C GLY A 31 -21.66 -34.39 11.20
N LYS A 32 -22.95 -34.04 11.25
CA LYS A 32 -23.41 -32.90 10.43
C LYS A 32 -22.66 -31.66 10.90
N VAL A 33 -21.46 -31.44 10.36
CA VAL A 33 -20.78 -30.15 10.44
C VAL A 33 -21.78 -29.14 9.86
N LYS A 34 -22.17 -28.13 10.64
CA LYS A 34 -23.03 -27.04 10.17
C LYS A 34 -22.27 -26.24 9.09
N THR A 35 -22.25 -26.75 7.87
CA THR A 35 -21.53 -26.22 6.70
C THR A 35 -22.34 -25.12 6.01
N GLY A 36 -22.68 -24.06 6.74
CA GLY A 36 -23.50 -22.96 6.19
C GLY A 36 -22.89 -21.56 6.26
N LYS A 37 -21.91 -21.31 7.14
CA LYS A 37 -21.38 -19.95 7.36
C LYS A 37 -19.84 -19.77 7.43
N PRO A 38 -18.96 -20.77 7.21
CA PRO A 38 -17.51 -20.56 7.41
C PRO A 38 -16.92 -19.59 6.38
N PHE A 39 -17.34 -19.67 5.12
CA PHE A 39 -16.86 -18.78 4.05
C PHE A 39 -17.27 -17.32 4.27
N LEU A 40 -18.52 -17.08 4.65
CA LEU A 40 -19.02 -15.73 4.87
C LEU A 40 -18.36 -15.08 6.11
N GLN A 41 -18.07 -15.87 7.14
CA GLN A 41 -17.33 -15.40 8.30
C GLN A 41 -15.86 -15.10 7.96
N TRP A 42 -15.23 -15.93 7.12
CA TRP A 42 -13.89 -15.65 6.60
C TRP A 42 -13.83 -14.34 5.81
N MET A 43 -14.78 -14.12 4.89
CA MET A 43 -14.86 -12.90 4.10
C MET A 43 -15.11 -11.66 4.97
N LYS A 44 -15.95 -11.78 6.01
CA LYS A 44 -16.18 -10.70 6.98
C LYS A 44 -14.90 -10.31 7.73
N TRP A 45 -14.17 -11.29 8.28
CA TRP A 45 -12.93 -11.01 9.00
C TRP A 45 -11.84 -10.44 8.09
N LEU A 46 -11.73 -10.93 6.86
CA LEU A 46 -10.80 -10.40 5.86
C LEU A 46 -11.09 -8.92 5.58
N LEU A 47 -12.36 -8.56 5.33
CA LEU A 47 -12.76 -7.18 5.09
C LEU A 47 -12.50 -6.28 6.30
N ILE A 48 -12.75 -6.76 7.52
CA ILE A 48 -12.46 -6.00 8.75
C ILE A 48 -10.96 -5.73 8.88
N VAL A 49 -10.11 -6.75 8.69
CA VAL A 49 -8.66 -6.59 8.79
C VAL A 49 -8.14 -5.64 7.71
N TYR A 50 -8.65 -5.72 6.49
CA TYR A 50 -8.27 -4.81 5.41
C TYR A 50 -8.71 -3.36 5.70
N LEU A 51 -9.90 -3.16 6.27
CA LEU A 51 -10.37 -1.83 6.70
C LEU A 51 -9.47 -1.25 7.80
N VAL A 52 -9.03 -2.06 8.76
CA VAL A 52 -8.07 -1.63 9.79
C VAL A 52 -6.74 -1.24 9.15
N LEU A 53 -6.22 -2.02 8.20
CA LEU A 53 -4.98 -1.69 7.48
C LEU A 53 -5.13 -0.38 6.69
N ILE A 54 -6.27 -0.15 6.06
CA ILE A 54 -6.57 1.11 5.37
C ILE A 54 -6.44 2.30 6.32
N VAL A 55 -7.08 2.21 7.48
CA VAL A 55 -7.04 3.29 8.49
C VAL A 55 -5.61 3.52 8.99
N VAL A 56 -4.86 2.44 9.27
CA VAL A 56 -3.47 2.54 9.72
C VAL A 56 -2.58 3.18 8.65
N ASN A 57 -2.70 2.78 7.39
CA ASN A 57 -1.90 3.35 6.29
C ASN A 57 -2.26 4.83 6.05
N PHE A 58 -3.54 5.19 6.17
CA PHE A 58 -3.98 6.59 6.07
C PHE A 58 -3.27 7.49 7.09
N PHE A 59 -3.13 7.04 8.34
CA PHE A 59 -2.41 7.81 9.37
C PHE A 59 -0.89 7.82 9.19
N ASN A 60 -0.32 6.81 8.52
CA ASN A 60 1.11 6.76 8.21
C ASN A 60 1.49 7.57 6.96
N GLY A 61 0.53 8.23 6.29
CA GLY A 61 0.78 9.01 5.08
C GLY A 61 1.13 8.16 3.85
N THR A 62 0.96 6.84 3.92
CA THR A 62 1.19 5.94 2.79
C THR A 62 -0.06 5.85 1.91
N LEU A 63 0.13 5.76 0.60
CA LEU A 63 -0.98 5.61 -0.34
C LEU A 63 -1.70 4.28 -0.11
N VAL A 64 -2.87 4.37 0.50
CA VAL A 64 -3.68 3.24 0.97
C VAL A 64 -4.16 2.33 -0.19
N LEU A 65 -4.33 2.90 -1.38
CA LEU A 65 -4.82 2.21 -2.58
C LEU A 65 -3.71 1.83 -3.55
N ASP A 66 -2.45 2.09 -3.21
CA ASP A 66 -1.34 1.64 -4.04
C ASP A 66 -1.13 0.13 -3.85
N LEU A 67 -1.82 -0.65 -4.68
CA LEU A 67 -1.70 -2.10 -4.70
C LEU A 67 -0.29 -2.56 -5.10
N SER A 68 0.49 -1.74 -5.79
CA SER A 68 1.79 -2.15 -6.33
C SER A 68 2.87 -2.14 -5.24
N LEU A 69 2.96 -1.07 -4.45
CA LEU A 69 3.92 -0.93 -3.36
C LEU A 69 3.55 -1.80 -2.15
N ASN A 70 2.25 -1.97 -1.88
CA ASN A 70 1.77 -2.73 -0.73
C ASN A 70 1.37 -4.19 -1.06
N ALA A 71 1.62 -4.65 -2.28
CA ALA A 71 1.23 -5.99 -2.76
C ALA A 71 1.62 -7.11 -1.77
N PHE A 72 2.86 -7.04 -1.28
CA PHE A 72 3.40 -7.99 -0.30
C PHE A 72 2.59 -7.96 1.02
N GLY A 73 2.38 -6.79 1.61
CA GLY A 73 1.62 -6.67 2.87
C GLY A 73 0.17 -7.14 2.77
N VAL A 74 -0.49 -6.86 1.64
CA VAL A 74 -1.88 -7.28 1.38
C VAL A 74 -1.97 -8.81 1.23
N LEU A 75 -1.06 -9.42 0.47
CA LEU A 75 -1.02 -10.87 0.29
C LEU A 75 -0.69 -11.59 1.61
N LEU A 76 0.26 -11.08 2.40
CA LEU A 76 0.59 -11.65 3.70
C LEU A 76 -0.64 -11.67 4.63
N THR A 77 -1.37 -10.56 4.69
CA THR A 77 -2.62 -10.46 5.48
C THR A 77 -3.64 -11.50 5.06
N PHE A 78 -3.84 -11.70 3.76
CA PHE A 78 -4.73 -12.71 3.22
C PHE A 78 -4.35 -14.13 3.70
N PHE A 79 -3.06 -14.47 3.63
CA PHE A 79 -2.57 -15.78 4.07
C PHE A 79 -2.69 -15.95 5.59
N LEU A 80 -2.40 -14.93 6.40
CA LEU A 80 -2.51 -14.98 7.86
C LEU A 80 -3.95 -15.15 8.33
N VAL A 81 -4.90 -14.38 7.79
CA VAL A 81 -6.32 -14.49 8.13
C VAL A 81 -6.86 -15.88 7.76
N SER A 82 -6.47 -16.38 6.58
CA SER A 82 -6.82 -17.73 6.12
C SER A 82 -6.22 -18.82 7.00
N MET A 83 -4.97 -18.64 7.46
CA MET A 83 -4.30 -19.56 8.38
C MET A 83 -4.99 -19.61 9.75
N VAL A 84 -5.28 -18.45 10.35
CA VAL A 84 -5.96 -18.38 11.66
C VAL A 84 -7.32 -19.07 11.62
N ILE A 85 -8.13 -18.78 10.59
CA ILE A 85 -9.45 -19.39 10.44
C ILE A 85 -9.35 -20.90 10.20
N SER A 86 -8.38 -21.34 9.40
CA SER A 86 -8.10 -22.75 9.17
C SER A 86 -7.74 -23.51 10.45
N VAL A 87 -7.00 -22.87 11.36
CA VAL A 87 -6.68 -23.40 12.70
C VAL A 87 -7.93 -23.46 13.58
N LEU A 88 -8.72 -22.39 13.65
CA LEU A 88 -9.92 -22.31 14.48
C LEU A 88 -10.98 -23.37 14.13
N TYR A 89 -11.13 -23.69 12.85
CA TYR A 89 -12.11 -24.68 12.39
C TYR A 89 -11.56 -26.10 12.24
N ALA A 90 -10.30 -26.35 12.63
CA ALA A 90 -9.65 -27.67 12.64
C ALA A 90 -9.73 -28.47 11.31
N TYR A 91 -9.89 -27.80 10.17
CA TYR A 91 -9.93 -28.44 8.85
C TYR A 91 -8.53 -28.91 8.43
N LYS A 92 -8.25 -30.21 8.55
CA LYS A 92 -6.91 -30.80 8.29
C LYS A 92 -6.27 -30.41 6.94
N PRO A 93 -6.94 -30.55 5.77
CA PRO A 93 -6.31 -30.20 4.49
C PRO A 93 -6.10 -28.69 4.30
N ALA A 94 -7.04 -27.87 4.81
CA ALA A 94 -6.94 -26.41 4.71
C ALA A 94 -5.77 -25.85 5.54
N ARG A 95 -5.37 -26.51 6.63
CA ARG A 95 -4.24 -26.08 7.47
C ARG A 95 -2.90 -26.28 6.76
N ILE A 96 -2.73 -27.43 6.12
CA ILE A 96 -1.52 -27.76 5.36
C ILE A 96 -1.39 -26.78 4.17
N ALA A 97 -2.48 -26.52 3.46
CA ALA A 97 -2.50 -25.56 2.36
C ALA A 97 -2.14 -24.13 2.82
N ALA A 98 -2.71 -23.66 3.94
CA ALA A 98 -2.42 -22.32 4.46
C ALA A 98 -0.96 -22.17 4.89
N ILE A 99 -0.40 -23.17 5.59
CA ILE A 99 1.00 -23.16 6.01
C ILE A 99 1.93 -23.18 4.79
N GLY A 100 1.66 -24.05 3.81
CA GLY A 100 2.43 -24.10 2.56
C GLY A 100 2.41 -22.78 1.80
N ALA A 101 1.27 -22.10 1.75
CA ALA A 101 1.14 -20.80 1.12
C ALA A 101 1.95 -19.70 1.83
N VAL A 102 1.96 -19.69 3.17
CA VAL A 102 2.78 -18.75 3.96
C VAL A 102 4.27 -19.00 3.71
N ILE A 103 4.72 -20.26 3.72
CA ILE A 103 6.13 -20.61 3.47
C ILE A 103 6.55 -20.21 2.05
N LEU A 104 5.72 -20.50 1.06
CA LEU A 104 5.98 -20.12 -0.34
C LEU A 104 6.05 -18.60 -0.48
N TYR A 105 5.15 -17.87 0.16
CA TYR A 105 5.14 -16.42 0.18
C TYR A 105 6.43 -15.85 0.80
N LEU A 106 6.86 -16.37 1.95
CA LEU A 106 8.13 -15.97 2.59
C LEU A 106 9.33 -16.32 1.71
N GLY A 107 9.31 -17.47 1.03
CA GLY A 107 10.36 -17.87 0.09
C GLY A 107 10.47 -16.93 -1.11
N LEU A 108 9.35 -16.50 -1.68
CA LEU A 108 9.33 -15.49 -2.76
C LEU A 108 9.87 -14.15 -2.29
N MET A 109 9.49 -13.72 -1.08
CA MET A 109 9.96 -12.47 -0.50
C MET A 109 11.47 -12.50 -0.24
N ALA A 110 11.98 -13.64 0.26
CA ALA A 110 13.42 -13.85 0.41
C ALA A 110 14.13 -13.84 -0.94
N TYR A 111 13.60 -14.52 -1.96
CA TYR A 111 14.21 -14.53 -3.30
C TYR A 111 14.28 -13.14 -3.94
N SER A 112 13.25 -12.30 -3.75
CA SER A 112 13.22 -10.93 -4.24
C SER A 112 14.11 -9.96 -3.44
N SER A 113 14.61 -10.38 -2.27
CA SER A 113 15.37 -9.53 -1.37
C SER A 113 16.73 -9.14 -1.95
N PRO A 114 17.24 -7.92 -1.65
CA PRO A 114 18.61 -7.51 -1.98
C PRO A 114 19.70 -8.48 -1.48
N LEU A 115 19.40 -9.25 -0.43
CA LEU A 115 20.34 -10.24 0.13
C LEU A 115 20.60 -11.42 -0.82
N PHE A 116 19.58 -11.86 -1.57
CA PHE A 116 19.68 -13.03 -2.44
C PHE A 116 19.84 -12.64 -3.92
N ASN A 117 19.31 -11.50 -4.34
CA ASN A 117 19.38 -11.02 -5.72
C ASN A 117 20.24 -9.74 -5.88
N TYR A 118 21.37 -9.67 -5.17
CA TYR A 118 22.21 -8.48 -5.13
C TYR A 118 22.64 -8.00 -6.53
N GLN A 119 22.87 -8.93 -7.47
CA GLN A 119 23.38 -8.60 -8.78
C GLN A 119 22.34 -7.89 -9.66
N ALA A 120 21.08 -8.36 -9.66
CA ALA A 120 20.02 -7.66 -10.38
C ALA A 120 19.79 -6.26 -9.79
N HIS A 121 19.78 -6.13 -8.46
CA HIS A 121 19.61 -4.84 -7.78
C HIS A 121 20.79 -3.89 -8.07
N ARG A 122 22.04 -4.38 -8.06
CA ARG A 122 23.22 -3.58 -8.43
C ARG A 122 23.15 -3.10 -9.87
N ASN A 123 22.70 -3.95 -10.79
CA ASN A 123 22.62 -3.61 -12.20
C ASN A 123 21.57 -2.52 -12.50
N LEU A 124 20.61 -2.26 -11.60
CA LEU A 124 19.68 -1.14 -11.74
C LEU A 124 20.37 0.24 -11.66
N ILE A 125 21.53 0.31 -11.00
CA ILE A 125 22.34 1.54 -10.89
C ILE A 125 23.02 1.84 -12.25
N GLY A 126 23.15 0.85 -13.12
CA GLY A 126 23.83 0.97 -14.40
C GLY A 126 25.35 0.98 -14.28
N GLU A 127 26.02 1.58 -15.26
CA GLU A 127 27.47 1.75 -15.24
C GLU A 127 27.88 2.83 -14.23
N ILE A 128 28.65 2.43 -13.22
CA ILE A 128 29.18 3.34 -12.22
C ILE A 128 30.29 4.16 -12.90
N LYS A 129 30.00 5.43 -13.20
CA LYS A 129 31.01 6.39 -13.64
C LYS A 129 31.74 6.90 -12.42
N GLU A 130 32.99 6.47 -12.24
CA GLU A 130 33.88 7.04 -11.23
C GLU A 130 34.34 8.42 -11.73
N VAL A 131 33.73 9.48 -11.21
CA VAL A 131 34.14 10.85 -11.47
C VAL A 131 35.00 11.32 -10.29
N GLY A 132 36.15 11.94 -10.58
CA GLY A 132 37.00 12.50 -9.52
C GLY A 132 36.28 13.64 -8.82
N PHE A 133 36.25 13.63 -7.48
CA PHE A 133 35.62 14.69 -6.68
C PHE A 133 36.11 16.10 -7.07
N SER A 134 37.38 16.21 -7.48
CA SER A 134 37.99 17.47 -7.95
C SER A 134 37.41 18.01 -9.27
N GLU A 135 36.80 17.17 -10.11
CA GLU A 135 36.16 17.58 -11.37
C GLU A 135 34.69 18.01 -11.17
N GLN A 136 34.07 17.62 -10.04
CA GLN A 136 32.68 17.98 -9.70
C GLN A 136 32.56 19.19 -8.78
N MET A 137 33.67 19.63 -8.19
CA MET A 137 33.73 20.88 -7.45
C MET A 137 33.71 22.04 -8.46
N ASP A 138 32.51 22.39 -8.94
CA ASP A 138 32.31 23.66 -9.61
C ASP A 138 32.72 24.79 -8.66
N TYR A 139 33.51 25.72 -9.17
CA TYR A 139 33.84 26.93 -8.43
C TYR A 139 32.53 27.64 -8.09
N ILE A 140 32.30 27.87 -6.80
CA ILE A 140 31.17 28.69 -6.35
C ILE A 140 31.35 30.07 -6.99
N ASP A 141 30.47 30.38 -7.93
CA ASP A 141 30.43 31.67 -8.57
C ASP A 141 29.98 32.71 -7.52
N LEU A 142 30.92 33.55 -7.11
CA LEU A 142 30.68 34.60 -6.11
C LEU A 142 29.71 35.67 -6.63
N GLU A 143 29.44 35.73 -7.94
CA GLU A 143 28.43 36.63 -8.50
C GLU A 143 27.00 36.17 -8.19
N GLN A 144 26.81 34.90 -7.81
CA GLN A 144 25.50 34.30 -7.52
C GLN A 144 25.17 34.26 -6.03
N VAL A 145 25.84 35.08 -5.23
CA VAL A 145 25.54 35.17 -3.80
C VAL A 145 24.12 35.71 -3.63
N PRO A 146 23.23 35.00 -2.91
CA PRO A 146 21.87 35.46 -2.68
C PRO A 146 21.88 36.78 -1.90
N ILE A 147 21.28 37.81 -2.48
CA ILE A 147 21.10 39.13 -1.88
C ILE A 147 19.70 39.22 -1.24
N ILE A 148 18.75 38.48 -1.80
CA ILE A 148 17.35 38.43 -1.39
C ILE A 148 17.17 37.37 -0.32
N ASP A 149 16.46 37.70 0.76
CA ASP A 149 16.02 36.75 1.76
C ASP A 149 14.72 36.04 1.36
N GLU A 150 14.51 34.85 1.89
CA GLU A 150 13.31 34.03 1.64
C GLU A 150 12.01 34.83 1.92
N ALA A 151 11.98 35.62 2.99
CA ALA A 151 10.81 36.43 3.35
C ALA A 151 10.53 37.59 2.38
N LEU A 152 11.54 38.12 1.69
CA LEU A 152 11.35 39.09 0.62
C LEU A 152 10.91 38.39 -0.66
N ALA A 153 11.51 37.24 -0.98
CA ALA A 153 11.11 36.44 -2.12
C ALA A 153 9.62 36.04 -2.03
N ASP A 154 9.15 35.60 -0.86
CA ASP A 154 7.72 35.31 -0.61
C ASP A 154 6.81 36.50 -0.93
N LYS A 155 7.18 37.70 -0.49
CA LYS A 155 6.41 38.93 -0.76
C LYS A 155 6.41 39.31 -2.23
N LEU A 156 7.54 39.11 -2.91
CA LEU A 156 7.68 39.37 -4.34
C LEU A 156 6.81 38.39 -5.16
N ALA A 157 6.81 37.12 -4.78
CA ALA A 157 5.93 36.11 -5.38
C ALA A 157 4.45 36.39 -5.14
N ASP A 158 4.06 36.72 -3.91
CA ASP A 158 2.67 37.07 -3.57
C ASP A 158 2.19 38.31 -4.36
N LYS A 159 3.07 39.31 -4.50
CA LYS A 159 2.79 40.49 -5.32
C LYS A 159 2.56 40.11 -6.78
N LYS A 160 3.46 39.30 -7.37
CA LYS A 160 3.35 38.86 -8.76
C LYS A 160 2.10 38.00 -8.99
N LEU A 161 1.74 37.17 -8.02
CA LEU A 161 0.53 36.36 -8.06
C LEU A 161 -0.74 37.24 -8.05
N GLY A 162 -0.71 38.32 -7.29
CA GLY A 162 -1.78 39.33 -7.24
C GLY A 162 -1.94 40.14 -8.54
N ASP A 163 -0.87 40.31 -9.32
CA ASP A 163 -0.92 41.00 -10.61
C ASP A 163 -1.77 40.24 -11.66
N ILE A 164 -1.94 38.92 -11.48
CA ILE A 164 -2.77 38.08 -12.35
C ILE A 164 -4.18 37.92 -11.73
N PRO A 165 -5.22 38.63 -12.22
CA PRO A 165 -6.51 38.75 -11.55
C PRO A 165 -7.28 37.42 -11.40
N SER A 166 -6.93 36.39 -12.18
CA SER A 166 -7.57 35.07 -12.10
C SER A 166 -6.94 34.15 -11.04
N LEU A 167 -5.66 34.32 -10.71
CA LEU A 167 -4.91 33.36 -9.90
C LEU A 167 -5.01 33.64 -8.40
N GLY A 168 -5.10 34.90 -7.98
CA GLY A 168 -5.09 35.29 -6.56
C GLY A 168 -6.24 34.71 -5.70
N SER A 169 -7.32 34.23 -6.31
CA SER A 169 -8.42 33.54 -5.59
C SER A 169 -8.34 32.00 -5.69
N GLN A 170 -7.55 31.46 -6.59
CA GLN A 170 -7.50 30.01 -6.88
C GLN A 170 -6.37 29.32 -6.11
N VAL A 171 -5.22 29.97 -6.04
CA VAL A 171 -3.96 29.40 -5.57
C VAL A 171 -3.27 30.31 -4.56
N ARG A 172 -2.31 29.76 -3.82
CA ARG A 172 -1.41 30.45 -2.90
C ARG A 172 0.02 30.02 -3.16
N VAL A 173 0.98 30.87 -2.82
CA VAL A 173 2.39 30.49 -2.84
C VAL A 173 2.66 29.49 -1.70
N GLY A 174 3.25 28.34 -2.03
CA GLY A 174 3.70 27.35 -1.05
C GLY A 174 5.04 27.74 -0.40
N SER A 175 5.74 26.78 0.21
CA SER A 175 7.06 27.04 0.80
C SER A 175 8.14 27.26 -0.27
N MET A 176 8.91 28.33 -0.14
CA MET A 176 10.05 28.57 -1.02
C MET A 176 11.26 27.70 -0.67
N SER A 177 11.98 27.28 -1.69
CA SER A 177 13.26 26.61 -1.57
C SER A 177 14.26 27.22 -2.54
N LEU A 178 15.48 27.45 -2.05
CA LEU A 178 16.58 27.91 -2.87
C LEU A 178 17.10 26.76 -3.76
N GLN A 179 17.11 26.96 -5.07
CA GLN A 179 17.54 25.97 -6.06
C GLN A 179 18.40 26.64 -7.14
N ASN A 180 19.40 25.91 -7.63
CA ASN A 180 20.14 26.32 -8.81
C ASN A 180 19.38 25.84 -10.05
N VAL A 181 18.89 26.79 -10.85
CA VAL A 181 18.19 26.55 -12.12
C VAL A 181 19.03 27.17 -13.22
N ASP A 182 19.51 26.34 -14.16
CA ASP A 182 20.33 26.75 -15.31
C ASP A 182 21.56 27.59 -14.94
N GLY A 183 22.18 27.31 -13.80
CA GLY A 183 23.38 28.02 -13.36
C GLY A 183 23.09 29.39 -12.74
N GLN A 184 21.86 29.64 -12.29
CA GLN A 184 21.44 30.83 -11.54
C GLN A 184 20.63 30.41 -10.31
N LEU A 185 20.70 31.20 -9.25
CA LEU A 185 20.08 30.87 -7.97
C LEU A 185 18.68 31.47 -7.87
N TYR A 186 17.66 30.61 -7.72
CA TYR A 186 16.26 31.01 -7.62
C TYR A 186 15.61 30.46 -6.36
N TYR A 187 14.75 31.25 -5.74
CA TYR A 187 13.74 30.78 -4.80
C TYR A 187 12.54 30.25 -5.58
N VAL A 188 12.27 28.96 -5.45
CA VAL A 188 11.18 28.27 -6.16
C VAL A 188 10.14 27.80 -5.16
N ALA A 189 8.88 28.14 -5.40
CA ALA A 189 7.73 27.64 -4.63
C ALA A 189 6.64 27.08 -5.55
N PRO A 190 6.07 25.90 -5.23
CA PRO A 190 4.88 25.42 -5.93
C PRO A 190 3.68 26.31 -5.59
N LEU A 191 2.76 26.43 -6.54
CA LEU A 191 1.46 27.03 -6.26
C LEU A 191 0.55 25.96 -5.64
N GLU A 192 -0.05 26.28 -4.50
CA GLU A 192 -0.92 25.37 -3.77
C GLU A 192 -2.37 25.81 -3.90
N HIS A 193 -3.29 24.85 -4.02
CA HIS A 193 -4.72 25.17 -3.95
C HIS A 193 -5.09 25.67 -2.56
N THR A 194 -5.90 26.72 -2.49
CA THR A 194 -6.34 27.26 -1.20
C THR A 194 -7.16 26.27 -0.37
N SER A 195 -7.77 25.25 -0.98
CA SER A 195 -8.69 24.33 -0.30
C SER A 195 -8.79 22.97 -0.99
N VAL A 196 -9.07 21.92 -0.22
CA VAL A 196 -9.26 20.54 -0.71
C VAL A 196 -10.37 20.43 -1.76
N LEU A 197 -11.47 21.17 -1.57
CA LEU A 197 -12.55 21.21 -2.58
C LEU A 197 -12.08 21.84 -3.89
N LYS A 198 -11.27 22.91 -3.83
CA LYS A 198 -10.70 23.53 -5.04
C LYS A 198 -9.78 22.56 -5.76
N TRP A 199 -8.93 21.84 -5.03
CA TRP A 199 -8.10 20.77 -5.58
C TRP A 199 -8.93 19.66 -6.24
N LEU A 200 -10.04 19.22 -5.63
CA LEU A 200 -10.87 18.15 -6.15
C LEU A 200 -11.63 18.53 -7.45
N PHE A 201 -12.06 19.79 -7.56
CA PHE A 201 -12.81 20.27 -8.72
C PHE A 201 -11.93 20.87 -9.82
N ASN A 202 -10.68 21.21 -9.53
CA ASN A 202 -9.77 21.73 -10.53
C ASN A 202 -9.12 20.58 -11.31
N GLN A 203 -9.23 20.61 -12.64
CA GLN A 203 -8.67 19.57 -13.52
C GLN A 203 -7.20 19.84 -13.89
N THR A 204 -6.65 20.97 -13.45
CA THR A 204 -5.29 21.40 -13.77
C THR A 204 -4.45 21.48 -12.50
N THR A 205 -3.17 21.14 -12.64
CA THR A 205 -2.19 21.35 -11.57
C THR A 205 -1.78 22.83 -11.58
N PRO A 206 -1.74 23.50 -10.42
CA PRO A 206 -1.14 24.81 -10.33
C PRO A 206 0.32 24.78 -10.78
N GLY A 207 0.79 25.87 -11.39
CA GLY A 207 2.18 26.05 -11.77
C GLY A 207 3.11 26.29 -10.58
N TYR A 208 4.22 26.95 -10.81
CA TYR A 208 5.15 27.38 -9.75
C TYR A 208 5.60 28.81 -9.97
N VAL A 209 6.08 29.44 -8.90
CA VAL A 209 6.72 30.75 -8.94
C VAL A 209 8.22 30.57 -8.74
N LYS A 210 9.02 31.28 -9.52
CA LYS A 210 10.45 31.44 -9.29
C LYS A 210 10.79 32.91 -9.12
N VAL A 211 11.60 33.20 -8.11
CA VAL A 211 12.10 34.54 -7.78
C VAL A 211 13.61 34.46 -7.82
N SER A 212 14.28 35.33 -8.56
CA SER A 212 15.75 35.37 -8.55
C SER A 212 16.26 35.69 -7.15
N ALA A 213 17.36 35.06 -6.74
CA ALA A 213 18.00 35.37 -5.46
C ALA A 213 18.93 36.61 -5.55
N THR A 214 19.22 37.09 -6.76
CA THR A 214 20.13 38.21 -7.04
C THR A 214 19.41 39.46 -7.56
N ASP A 215 18.29 39.30 -8.27
CA ASP A 215 17.48 40.40 -8.81
C ASP A 215 16.06 40.41 -8.23
N VAL A 216 15.62 41.56 -7.71
CA VAL A 216 14.30 41.75 -7.08
C VAL A 216 13.17 41.88 -8.09
N ASP A 217 13.48 42.28 -9.31
CA ASP A 217 12.47 42.50 -10.36
C ASP A 217 12.21 41.23 -11.19
N ASP A 218 13.11 40.24 -11.08
CA ASP A 218 13.01 38.95 -11.78
C ASP A 218 12.14 37.96 -10.98
N VAL A 219 10.83 38.06 -11.23
CA VAL A 219 9.81 37.15 -10.70
C VAL A 219 8.97 36.62 -11.85
N GLU A 220 8.99 35.31 -12.02
CA GLU A 220 8.27 34.62 -13.09
C GLU A 220 7.33 33.55 -12.52
N LEU A 221 6.15 33.48 -13.12
CA LEU A 221 5.15 32.43 -12.87
C LEU A 221 5.17 31.50 -14.08
N VAL A 222 5.40 30.21 -13.84
CA VAL A 222 5.54 29.16 -14.86
C VAL A 222 4.39 28.18 -14.75
#